data_AF-B4S6H0-F1
#
_entry.id   AF-B4S6H0-F1
#
_cell.length_a   1.000
_cell.length_b   1.000
_cell.length_c   1.000
_cell.angle_alpha   90.00
_cell.angle_beta   90.00
_cell.angle_gamma   90.00
#
_symmetry.space_group_name_H-M   'P 1'
#
loop_
_entity.id
_entity.type
_entity.pdbx_description
1 polymer ?
#
loop_
_entity_poly.entity_id
_entity_poly.type
_entity_poly.pdbx_seq_one_letter_code
_entity_poly.pdbx_strand_id
1 'polypeptide(L)'
;MNEKLYRTIGTIAVEKYESISSKISDDIATEQDKENFALLEEIIALAKNRISVAENEKIAEDGGDVWVERTSESHYPHIRLHGGALEDDPPMLNL
;
A
#
# COMPACT_ATOMS: atom_id res chain seq x y z
N MET A 1 -9.83 -12.76 13.02
CA MET A 1 -9.29 -11.39 12.99
C MET A 1 -10.46 -10.41 12.94
N ASN A 2 -10.50 -9.36 13.78
CA ASN A 2 -11.68 -8.50 13.91
C ASN A 2 -11.65 -7.38 12.85
N GLU A 3 -12.38 -7.53 11.74
CA GLU A 3 -12.43 -6.54 10.65
C GLU A 3 -12.74 -5.13 11.15
N LYS A 4 -13.62 -5.01 12.14
CA LYS A 4 -13.95 -3.73 12.78
C LYS A 4 -12.72 -3.08 13.40
N LEU A 5 -11.86 -3.87 14.05
CA LEU A 5 -10.61 -3.36 14.64
C LEU A 5 -9.67 -2.81 13.56
N TYR A 6 -9.47 -3.51 12.45
CA TYR A 6 -8.58 -3.02 11.38
C TYR A 6 -9.12 -1.77 10.68
N ARG A 7 -10.44 -1.71 10.45
CA ARG A 7 -11.07 -0.49 9.95
C ARG A 7 -10.86 0.68 10.92
N THR A 8 -11.09 0.47 12.22
CA THR A 8 -10.84 1.51 13.23
C THR A 8 -9.37 1.94 13.27
N ILE A 9 -8.41 1.02 13.22
CA ILE A 9 -6.98 1.36 13.17
C ILE A 9 -6.65 2.22 11.95
N GLY A 10 -7.14 1.82 10.77
CA GLY A 10 -6.95 2.59 9.53
C GLY A 10 -7.53 3.99 9.61
N THR A 11 -8.75 4.13 10.14
CA THR A 11 -9.38 5.44 10.37
C THR A 11 -8.52 6.33 11.28
N ILE A 12 -8.11 5.81 12.44
CA ILE A 12 -7.29 6.57 13.41
C ILE A 12 -5.93 6.96 12.81
N ALA A 13 -5.31 6.08 12.02
CA ALA A 13 -4.04 6.37 11.37
C ALA A 13 -4.15 7.54 10.37
N VAL A 14 -5.22 7.57 9.57
CA VAL A 14 -5.49 8.68 8.64
C VAL A 14 -5.80 9.98 9.38
N GLU A 15 -6.63 9.93 10.42
CA GLU A 15 -6.92 11.11 11.26
C GLU A 15 -5.64 11.67 11.90
N LYS A 16 -4.72 10.80 12.34
CA LYS A 16 -3.44 11.20 12.90
C LYS A 16 -2.52 11.84 11.84
N TYR A 17 -2.49 11.27 10.63
CA TYR A 17 -1.75 11.83 9.49
C TYR A 17 -2.23 13.25 9.18
N GLU A 18 -3.55 13.45 9.08
CA GLU A 18 -4.15 14.77 8.82
C GLU A 18 -3.88 15.76 9.95
N SER A 19 -3.97 15.31 11.21
CA SER A 19 -3.64 16.15 12.37
C SER A 19 -2.19 16.63 12.36
N ILE A 20 -1.22 15.75 12.04
CA ILE A 20 0.18 16.15 11.94
C ILE A 20 0.41 17.04 10.71
N SER A 21 -0.23 16.74 9.57
CA SER A 21 -0.17 17.56 8.36
C SER A 21 -0.53 19.03 8.63
N SER A 22 -1.58 19.25 9.43
CA SER A 22 -1.98 20.59 9.89
C SER A 22 -0.86 21.25 10.71
N LYS A 23 -0.26 20.54 11.69
CA LYS A 23 0.85 21.10 12.47
C LYS A 23 2.07 21.47 11.62
N ILE A 24 2.36 20.67 10.60
CA ILE A 24 3.46 20.94 9.65
C ILE A 24 3.14 22.20 8.85
N SER A 25 1.90 22.32 8.36
CA SER A 25 1.43 23.49 7.61
C SER A 25 1.46 24.78 8.43
N ASP A 26 1.20 24.67 9.74
CA ASP A 26 1.23 25.79 10.69
C ASP A 26 2.65 26.10 11.23
N ASP A 27 3.69 25.36 10.80
CA ASP A 27 5.09 25.46 11.27
C ASP A 27 5.25 25.30 12.80
N ILE A 28 4.39 24.48 13.41
CA ILE A 28 4.42 24.14 14.85
C ILE A 28 4.74 22.66 15.11
N ALA A 29 5.07 21.89 14.07
CA ALA A 29 5.40 20.48 14.19
C ALA A 29 6.78 20.28 14.84
N THR A 30 6.83 19.36 15.81
CA THR A 30 8.10 18.89 16.37
C THR A 30 8.83 17.96 15.39
N GLU A 31 10.13 17.70 15.59
CA GLU A 31 10.84 16.68 14.80
C GLU A 31 10.18 15.30 14.92
N GLN A 32 9.68 14.95 16.11
CA GLN A 32 8.95 13.70 16.31
C GLN A 32 7.63 13.67 15.53
N ASP A 33 6.92 14.79 15.38
CA ASP A 33 5.74 14.88 14.53
C ASP A 33 6.14 14.60 13.06
N LYS A 34 7.24 15.18 12.56
CA LYS A 34 7.71 14.98 11.18
C LYS A 34 8.10 13.52 10.88
N GLU A 35 8.81 12.86 11.79
CA GLU A 35 9.13 11.43 11.65
C GLU A 35 7.87 10.56 11.62
N ASN A 36 6.92 10.84 12.52
CA ASN A 36 5.65 10.12 12.55
C ASN A 36 4.82 10.38 11.30
N PHE A 37 4.86 11.60 10.75
CA PHE A 37 4.21 11.94 9.49
C PHE A 37 4.75 11.09 8.33
N ALA A 38 6.08 10.99 8.20
CA ALA A 38 6.72 10.20 7.15
C ALA A 38 6.34 8.71 7.25
N LEU A 39 6.33 8.15 8.47
CA LEU A 39 5.90 6.77 8.68
C LEU A 39 4.42 6.54 8.33
N LEU A 40 3.53 7.46 8.72
CA LEU A 40 2.11 7.37 8.38
C LEU A 40 1.87 7.51 6.88
N GLU A 41 2.62 8.39 6.21
CA GLU A 41 2.59 8.54 4.77
C GLU A 41 2.97 7.24 4.05
N GLU A 42 4.05 6.58 4.49
CA GLU A 42 4.48 5.27 3.97
C GLU A 42 3.40 4.20 4.17
N ILE A 43 2.82 4.11 5.38
CA ILE A 43 1.74 3.15 5.69
C ILE A 43 0.52 3.38 4.77
N ILE A 44 0.11 4.64 4.58
CA ILE A 44 -1.03 4.99 3.71
C ILE A 44 -0.71 4.63 2.26
N ALA A 45 0.51 4.91 1.78
CA ALA A 45 0.93 4.56 0.42
C ALA A 45 0.91 3.04 0.20
N LEU A 46 1.44 2.26 1.14
CA LEU A 46 1.42 0.80 1.09
C LEU A 46 -0.02 0.24 1.12
N ALA A 47 -0.90 0.81 1.94
CA ALA A 47 -2.30 0.41 2.00
C ALA A 47 -3.06 0.71 0.71
N LYS A 48 -2.87 1.91 0.14
CA LYS A 48 -3.45 2.29 -1.18
C LYS A 48 -2.97 1.34 -2.27
N ASN A 49 -1.67 1.05 -2.28
CA ASN A 49 -1.12 0.13 -3.25
C ASN A 49 -1.80 -1.25 -3.14
N ARG A 50 -1.87 -1.84 -1.94
CA ARG A 50 -2.53 -3.16 -1.75
C ARG A 50 -3.98 -3.18 -2.24
N ILE A 51 -4.73 -2.09 -2.06
CA ILE A 51 -6.09 -1.97 -2.59
C ILE A 51 -6.07 -1.98 -4.12
N SER A 52 -5.24 -1.16 -4.75
CA SER A 52 -5.11 -1.12 -6.22
C SER A 52 -4.67 -2.46 -6.81
N VAL A 53 -3.81 -3.19 -6.11
CA VAL A 53 -3.39 -4.55 -6.49
C VAL A 53 -4.58 -5.51 -6.49
N ALA A 54 -5.33 -5.56 -5.39
CA ALA A 54 -6.51 -6.41 -5.27
C ALA A 54 -7.59 -6.07 -6.32
N GLU A 55 -7.75 -4.78 -6.65
CA GLU A 55 -8.66 -4.34 -7.72
C GLU A 55 -8.18 -4.78 -9.11
N ASN A 56 -6.89 -4.65 -9.41
CA ASN A 56 -6.31 -5.12 -10.66
C ASN A 56 -6.41 -6.63 -10.81
N GLU A 57 -6.09 -7.40 -9.77
CA GLU A 57 -6.20 -8.86 -9.77
C GLU A 57 -7.63 -9.30 -10.08
N LYS A 58 -8.62 -8.64 -9.47
CA LYS A 58 -10.05 -8.89 -9.77
C LYS A 58 -10.42 -8.61 -11.24
N ILE A 59 -9.92 -7.50 -11.80
CA ILE A 59 -10.16 -7.18 -13.22
C ILE A 59 -9.54 -8.25 -14.13
N ALA A 60 -8.35 -8.76 -13.80
CA ALA A 60 -7.70 -9.83 -14.55
C ALA A 60 -8.50 -11.15 -14.48
N GLU A 61 -9.00 -11.51 -13.29
CA GLU A 61 -9.87 -12.69 -13.10
C GLU A 61 -11.16 -12.60 -13.92
N ASP A 62 -11.73 -11.39 -14.04
CA ASP A 62 -12.93 -11.11 -14.83
C ASP A 62 -12.64 -11.01 -16.36
N GLY A 63 -11.39 -11.19 -16.79
CA GLY A 63 -10.97 -11.16 -18.19
C GLY A 63 -10.85 -9.75 -18.78
N GLY A 64 -10.77 -8.72 -17.94
CA GLY A 64 -10.58 -7.33 -18.35
C GLY A 64 -9.13 -6.96 -18.61
N ASP A 65 -8.93 -5.83 -19.29
CA ASP A 65 -7.60 -5.26 -19.52
C ASP A 65 -7.06 -4.63 -18.23
N VAL A 66 -5.93 -5.18 -17.74
CA VAL A 66 -5.25 -4.69 -16.54
C VAL A 66 -4.01 -3.88 -16.88
N TRP A 67 -3.77 -2.82 -16.10
CA TRP A 67 -2.50 -2.13 -16.14
C TRP A 67 -1.43 -2.96 -15.43
N VAL A 68 -0.47 -3.46 -16.19
CA VAL A 68 0.69 -4.19 -15.69
C VAL A 68 1.95 -3.46 -16.14
N GLU A 69 2.84 -3.12 -15.20
CA GLU A 69 4.14 -2.57 -15.56
C GLU A 69 5.05 -3.71 -16.05
N ARG A 70 4.90 -4.08 -17.33
CA ARG A 70 5.76 -5.06 -17.99
C ARG A 70 7.01 -4.39 -18.52
N THR A 71 8.17 -4.77 -17.98
CA THR A 71 9.47 -4.38 -18.53
C THR A 71 9.96 -5.32 -19.64
N SER A 72 9.29 -6.46 -19.87
CA SER A 72 9.45 -7.32 -21.06
C SER A 72 8.24 -8.25 -21.23
N GLU A 73 8.07 -8.86 -22.41
CA GLU A 73 7.03 -9.89 -22.69
C GLU A 73 7.25 -11.21 -21.93
N SER A 74 8.49 -11.51 -21.52
CA SER A 74 8.85 -12.71 -20.77
C SER A 74 8.78 -12.52 -19.26
N HIS A 75 8.58 -11.28 -18.79
CA HIS A 75 8.37 -11.01 -17.38
C HIS A 75 6.92 -11.33 -17.03
N TYR A 76 6.75 -12.25 -16.08
CA TYR A 76 5.50 -12.35 -15.35
C TYR A 76 5.15 -10.95 -14.81
N PRO A 77 3.88 -10.55 -14.80
CA PRO A 77 3.48 -9.24 -14.32
C PRO A 77 3.85 -9.12 -12.84
N HIS A 78 5.06 -8.62 -12.59
CA HIS A 78 5.49 -8.19 -11.29
C HIS A 78 4.70 -6.92 -11.02
N ILE A 79 3.64 -7.07 -10.24
CA ILE A 79 3.10 -5.94 -9.49
C ILE A 79 4.25 -5.49 -8.60
N ARG A 80 4.93 -4.44 -9.04
CA ARG A 80 6.25 -4.05 -8.53
C ARG A 80 6.09 -3.64 -7.07
N LEU A 81 6.90 -4.20 -6.19
CA LEU A 81 7.12 -3.93 -4.75
C LEU A 81 7.49 -2.47 -4.38
N HIS A 82 6.92 -1.45 -5.03
CA HIS A 82 6.22 -0.38 -4.29
C HIS A 82 4.76 -0.80 -3.96
N GLY A 83 4.45 -2.04 -4.34
CA GLY A 83 3.31 -2.89 -4.05
C GLY A 83 3.73 -4.32 -3.88
N GLY A 84 3.83 -4.74 -2.62
CA GLY A 84 4.10 -6.13 -2.27
C GLY A 84 2.82 -6.94 -2.24
N ALA A 85 2.71 -7.86 -3.20
CA ALA A 85 1.82 -9.00 -3.11
C ALA A 85 2.09 -9.75 -1.79
N LEU A 86 1.02 -10.20 -1.14
CA LEU A 86 1.06 -10.79 0.20
C LEU A 86 1.57 -12.25 0.21
N GLU A 87 1.94 -12.80 -0.95
CA GLU A 87 2.28 -14.21 -1.13
C GLU A 87 3.50 -14.39 -2.05
N ASP A 88 4.69 -13.97 -1.59
CA ASP A 88 5.96 -14.45 -2.12
C ASP A 88 6.28 -15.81 -1.46
N ASP A 89 5.62 -16.88 -1.90
CA ASP A 89 6.23 -18.21 -1.77
C ASP A 89 7.12 -18.44 -3.00
N PRO A 90 8.43 -18.70 -2.83
CA PRO A 90 9.31 -18.98 -3.96
C PRO A 90 8.83 -20.26 -4.67
N PRO A 91 8.88 -20.34 -6.01
CA PRO A 91 8.64 -21.60 -6.70
C PRO A 91 9.66 -22.62 -6.20
N MET A 92 9.18 -23.68 -5.56
CA MET A 92 10.01 -24.87 -5.32
C MET A 92 10.45 -25.39 -6.67
N LEU A 93 11.71 -25.12 -7.02
CA LEU A 93 12.42 -25.74 -8.12
C LEU A 93 12.44 -27.25 -7.87
N ASN A 94 11.49 -27.97 -8.46
CA ASN A 94 11.69 -29.38 -8.74
C ASN A 94 12.60 -29.48 -9.97
N LEU A 95 13.92 -29.52 -9.72
CA LEU A 95 14.92 -30.07 -10.63
C LEU A 95 15.64 -31.20 -9.90
#